data_AF-A0A846TUN9-F1
#
_entry.id   AF-A0A846TUN9-F1
#
_cell.length_a   1.000
_cell.length_b   1.000
_cell.length_c   1.000
_cell.angle_alpha   90.00
_cell.angle_beta   90.00
_cell.angle_gamma   90.00
#
_symmetry.space_group_name_H-M   'P 1'
#
loop_
_entity.id
_entity.type
_entity.pdbx_description
1 polymer ?
#
loop_
_entity_poly.entity_id
_entity_poly.type
_entity_poly.pdbx_seq_one_letter_code
_entity_poly.pdbx_strand_id
1 'polypeptide(L)'
;MSHPVPPSETQVRAERESLGDMFNSLSTNLTTLIHQEIALAKAEVTQTANKTKDSAKVMGKGAGMLGGAGVAGHFVLLFLSLTIMWALGNVMNLALAALIVAVLWGVIAGVLAMLGKKNLDRGQKTLQQATSDPMPQTRQTVTEIPDTVNPSKETP
;
A
#
# COMPACT_ATOMS: atom_id res chain seq x y z
N MET A 1 28.74 47.67 47.34
CA MET A 1 28.03 48.49 46.35
C MET A 1 26.97 47.61 45.70
N SER A 2 25.72 47.71 46.15
CA SER A 2 24.60 46.90 45.63
C SER A 2 23.94 47.63 44.46
N HIS A 3 24.13 47.10 43.25
CA HIS A 3 23.46 47.62 42.05
C HIS A 3 21.99 47.21 42.05
N PRO A 4 21.03 48.13 41.85
CA PRO A 4 19.64 47.77 41.61
C PRO A 4 19.53 47.07 40.25
N VAL A 5 18.97 45.86 40.25
CA VAL A 5 18.66 45.12 39.02
C VAL A 5 17.52 45.86 38.32
N PRO A 6 17.67 46.30 37.05
CA PRO A 6 16.57 46.91 36.31
C PRO A 6 15.44 45.88 36.15
N PRO A 7 14.17 46.30 36.26
CA PRO A 7 13.04 45.38 36.09
C PRO A 7 13.12 44.70 34.72
N SER A 8 12.95 43.37 34.70
CA SER A 8 12.93 42.59 33.47
C SER A 8 11.79 43.06 32.55
N GLU A 9 11.95 42.98 31.22
CA GLU A 9 10.90 43.38 30.26
C GLU A 9 9.57 42.68 30.53
N THR A 10 9.63 41.44 31.03
CA THR A 10 8.47 40.66 31.51
C THR A 10 7.77 41.30 32.71
N GLN A 11 8.51 41.95 33.61
CA GLN A 11 7.98 42.60 34.79
C GLN A 11 7.35 43.96 34.48
N VAL A 12 7.97 44.76 33.60
CA VAL A 12 7.39 46.02 33.09
C VAL A 12 6.13 45.77 32.24
N ARG A 13 6.11 44.66 31.50
CA ARG A 13 4.94 44.24 30.72
C ARG A 13 3.81 43.72 31.59
N ALA A 14 4.10 42.93 32.61
CA ALA A 14 3.11 42.45 33.59
C ALA A 14 2.51 43.59 34.45
N GLU A 15 3.26 44.68 34.67
CA GLU A 15 2.77 45.88 35.35
C GLU A 15 1.88 46.77 34.45
N ARG A 16 1.95 46.60 33.12
CA ARG A 16 1.21 47.39 32.12
C ARG A 16 0.08 46.65 31.42
N GLU A 17 0.16 45.32 31.29
CA GLU A 17 -0.94 44.47 30.81
C GLU A 17 -1.90 44.17 31.95
N SER A 18 -3.17 44.46 31.72
CA SER A 18 -4.22 44.04 32.65
C SER A 18 -4.39 42.51 32.60
N LEU A 19 -5.02 41.93 33.63
CA LEU A 19 -5.44 40.52 33.61
C LEU A 19 -6.30 40.18 32.37
N GLY A 20 -7.01 41.16 31.81
CA GLY A 20 -7.75 41.02 30.55
C GLY A 20 -6.84 40.83 29.33
N ASP A 21 -5.67 41.47 29.31
CA ASP A 21 -4.70 41.37 28.20
C ASP A 21 -3.95 40.03 28.23
N MET A 22 -3.64 39.50 29.42
CA MET A 22 -3.10 38.15 29.58
C MET A 22 -4.10 37.06 29.17
N PHE A 23 -5.38 37.25 29.45
CA PHE A 23 -6.43 36.32 29.01
C PHE A 23 -6.65 36.41 27.49
N ASN A 24 -6.60 37.62 26.94
CA ASN A 24 -6.72 37.85 25.50
C ASN A 24 -5.54 37.23 24.72
N SER A 25 -4.31 37.37 25.24
CA SER A 25 -3.13 36.73 24.65
C SER A 25 -3.15 35.20 24.78
N LEU A 26 -3.60 34.65 25.91
CA LEU A 26 -3.79 33.20 26.06
C LEU A 26 -4.86 32.66 25.10
N SER A 27 -6.01 33.34 24.98
CA SER A 27 -7.08 32.99 24.03
C SER A 27 -6.58 33.01 22.57
N THR A 28 -5.79 34.02 22.22
CA THR A 28 -5.19 34.16 20.89
C THR A 28 -4.17 33.05 20.59
N ASN A 29 -3.33 32.69 21.57
CA ASN A 29 -2.35 31.61 21.43
C ASN A 29 -3.02 30.23 21.29
N LEU A 30 -4.07 29.96 22.06
CA LEU A 30 -4.87 28.74 21.93
C LEU A 30 -5.57 28.65 20.58
N THR A 31 -6.14 29.76 20.09
CA THR A 31 -6.73 29.85 18.75
C THR A 31 -5.70 29.55 17.66
N THR A 32 -4.46 30.03 17.84
CA THR A 32 -3.35 29.80 16.91
C THR A 32 -2.91 28.34 16.89
N LEU A 33 -2.83 27.68 18.05
CA LEU A 33 -2.51 26.25 18.14
C LEU A 33 -3.57 25.37 17.45
N ILE A 34 -4.86 25.66 17.66
CA ILE A 34 -5.95 24.92 16.99
C ILE A 34 -5.83 25.05 15.47
N HIS A 35 -5.53 26.26 14.97
CA HIS A 35 -5.31 26.47 13.54
C HIS A 35 -4.08 25.71 13.01
N GLN A 36 -3.01 25.60 13.81
CA GLN A 36 -1.80 24.85 13.45
C GLN A 36 -2.03 23.34 13.44
N GLU A 37 -2.76 22.79 14.41
CA GLU A 37 -3.18 21.39 14.43
C GLU A 37 -3.99 21.02 13.19
N ILE A 38 -4.95 21.87 12.80
CA ILE A 38 -5.73 21.69 11.58
C ILE A 38 -4.83 21.79 10.34
N ALA A 39 -3.90 22.74 10.29
CA ALA A 39 -2.96 22.89 9.20
C ALA A 39 -2.02 21.67 9.09
N LEU A 40 -1.58 21.12 10.22
CA LEU A 40 -0.70 19.97 10.29
C LEU A 40 -1.44 18.69 9.88
N ALA A 41 -2.65 18.46 10.40
CA ALA A 41 -3.50 17.35 9.97
C ALA A 41 -3.79 17.39 8.47
N LYS A 42 -4.06 18.59 7.93
CA LYS A 42 -4.24 18.78 6.48
C LYS A 42 -2.95 18.51 5.69
N ALA A 43 -1.80 18.91 6.22
CA ALA A 43 -0.50 18.64 5.60
C ALA A 43 -0.19 17.14 5.59
N GLU A 44 -0.45 16.42 6.68
CA GLU A 44 -0.23 14.97 6.79
C GLU A 44 -1.15 14.19 5.85
N VAL A 45 -2.43 14.57 5.76
CA VAL A 45 -3.36 13.98 4.78
C VAL A 45 -2.88 14.23 3.35
N THR A 46 -2.42 15.44 3.05
CA THR A 46 -1.92 15.79 1.71
C THR A 46 -0.63 15.04 1.38
N GLN A 47 0.29 14.91 2.35
CA GLN A 47 1.53 14.16 2.21
C GLN A 47 1.25 12.67 2.01
N THR A 48 0.31 12.10 2.76
CA THR A 48 -0.14 10.72 2.59
C THR A 48 -0.75 10.53 1.21
N ALA A 49 -1.66 11.41 0.79
CA ALA A 49 -2.26 11.35 -0.54
C ALA A 49 -1.22 11.41 -1.67
N ASN A 50 -0.19 12.26 -1.53
CA ASN A 50 0.88 12.35 -2.51
C ASN A 50 1.74 11.08 -2.54
N LYS A 51 2.14 10.54 -1.37
CA LYS A 51 2.88 9.27 -1.29
C LYS A 51 2.09 8.10 -1.91
N THR A 52 0.79 8.04 -1.68
CA THR A 52 -0.07 7.00 -2.28
C THR A 52 -0.15 7.14 -3.79
N LYS A 53 -0.27 8.38 -4.31
CA LYS A 53 -0.26 8.66 -5.75
C LYS A 53 1.07 8.27 -6.40
N ASP A 54 2.19 8.61 -5.78
CA ASP A 54 3.51 8.26 -6.30
C ASP A 54 3.71 6.74 -6.34
N SER A 55 3.31 6.06 -5.25
CA SER A 55 3.34 4.60 -5.18
C SER A 55 2.46 3.96 -6.25
N ALA A 56 1.23 4.45 -6.42
CA ALA A 56 0.31 3.98 -7.45
C ALA A 56 0.84 4.25 -8.87
N LYS A 57 1.50 5.38 -9.11
CA LYS A 57 2.09 5.73 -10.41
C LYS A 57 3.25 4.81 -10.76
N VAL A 58 4.16 4.57 -9.82
CA VAL A 58 5.30 3.66 -10.03
C VAL A 58 4.81 2.24 -10.25
N MET A 59 3.86 1.77 -9.42
CA MET A 59 3.26 0.44 -9.58
C MET A 59 2.49 0.32 -10.89
N GLY A 60 1.70 1.33 -11.27
CA GLY A 60 0.97 1.36 -12.54
C GLY A 60 1.88 1.37 -13.75
N LYS A 61 2.98 2.14 -13.70
CA LYS A 61 4.00 2.14 -14.76
C LYS A 61 4.71 0.79 -14.86
N GLY A 62 5.04 0.17 -13.73
CA GLY A 62 5.64 -1.17 -13.68
C GLY A 62 4.72 -2.26 -14.22
N ALA A 63 3.45 -2.26 -13.80
CA ALA A 63 2.42 -3.16 -14.30
C ALA A 63 2.19 -2.97 -15.81
N GLY A 64 2.13 -1.71 -16.28
CA GLY A 64 2.02 -1.39 -17.70
C GLY A 64 3.21 -1.87 -18.52
N MET A 65 4.44 -1.71 -18.03
CA MET A 65 5.64 -2.23 -18.68
C MET A 65 5.67 -3.75 -18.75
N LEU A 66 5.30 -4.45 -17.66
CA LEU A 66 5.22 -5.92 -17.71
C LEU A 66 4.10 -6.42 -18.62
N GLY A 67 2.95 -5.74 -18.63
CA GLY A 67 1.88 -6.04 -19.59
C GLY A 67 2.35 -5.87 -21.03
N GLY A 68 3.00 -4.73 -21.34
CA GLY A 68 3.58 -4.46 -22.65
C GLY A 68 4.67 -5.46 -23.05
N ALA A 69 5.55 -5.83 -22.11
CA ALA A 69 6.57 -6.84 -22.33
C ALA A 69 5.97 -8.23 -22.60
N GLY A 70 4.85 -8.57 -21.96
CA GLY A 70 4.11 -9.81 -22.25
C GLY A 70 3.61 -9.84 -23.70
N VAL A 71 2.99 -8.75 -24.17
CA VAL A 71 2.51 -8.65 -25.56
C VAL A 71 3.67 -8.66 -26.56
N ALA A 72 4.73 -7.87 -26.31
CA ALA A 72 5.91 -7.84 -27.16
C ALA A 72 6.60 -9.22 -27.23
N GLY A 73 6.74 -9.88 -26.08
CA GLY A 73 7.26 -11.25 -25.99
C GLY A 73 6.41 -12.25 -26.79
N HIS A 74 5.08 -12.14 -26.74
CA HIS A 74 4.19 -12.97 -27.56
C HIS A 74 4.44 -12.78 -29.07
N PHE A 75 4.60 -11.54 -29.54
CA PHE A 75 4.94 -11.29 -30.94
C PHE A 75 6.31 -11.84 -31.33
N VAL A 76 7.33 -11.69 -30.48
CA VAL A 76 8.65 -12.30 -30.72
C VAL A 76 8.53 -13.80 -30.88
N LEU A 77 7.78 -14.46 -30.01
CA LEU A 77 7.54 -15.91 -30.09
C LEU A 77 6.77 -16.30 -31.37
N LEU A 78 5.80 -15.50 -31.79
CA LEU A 78 5.06 -15.71 -33.04
C LEU A 78 5.99 -15.62 -34.26
N PHE A 79 6.77 -14.54 -34.37
CA PHE A 79 7.70 -14.38 -35.49
C PHE A 79 8.80 -15.44 -35.49
N LEU A 80 9.34 -15.78 -34.32
CA LEU A 80 10.31 -16.88 -34.19
C LEU A 80 9.71 -18.21 -34.66
N SER A 81 8.44 -18.47 -34.34
CA SER A 81 7.73 -19.67 -34.79
C SER A 81 7.58 -19.73 -36.31
N LEU A 82 7.25 -18.59 -36.94
CA LEU A 82 7.20 -18.48 -38.40
C LEU A 82 8.58 -18.69 -39.02
N THR A 83 9.63 -18.11 -38.43
CA THR A 83 11.01 -18.30 -38.88
C THR A 83 11.42 -19.78 -38.82
N ILE A 84 11.16 -20.47 -37.70
CA ILE A 84 11.45 -21.90 -37.56
C ILE A 84 10.65 -22.71 -38.59
N MET A 85 9.35 -22.42 -38.74
CA MET A 85 8.49 -23.12 -39.69
C MET A 85 8.98 -22.98 -41.13
N TRP A 86 9.33 -21.76 -41.55
CA TRP A 86 9.88 -21.50 -42.88
C TRP A 86 11.28 -22.11 -43.05
N ALA A 87 12.15 -22.00 -42.05
CA ALA A 87 13.48 -22.60 -42.08
C ALA A 87 13.41 -24.12 -42.26
N LEU A 88 12.54 -24.81 -41.51
CA LEU A 88 12.28 -26.24 -41.69
C LEU A 88 11.61 -26.52 -43.04
N GLY A 89 10.72 -25.64 -43.51
CA GLY A 89 10.10 -25.73 -44.83
C GLY A 89 11.08 -25.70 -46.01
N ASN A 90 12.31 -25.21 -45.82
CA ASN A 90 13.36 -25.28 -46.85
C ASN A 90 13.96 -26.69 -46.98
N VAL A 91 13.86 -27.53 -45.94
CA VAL A 91 14.44 -28.89 -45.91
C VAL A 91 13.39 -30.00 -45.92
N MET A 92 12.12 -29.70 -45.63
CA MET A 92 11.01 -30.66 -45.63
C MET A 92 9.68 -30.02 -46.04
N ASN A 93 8.63 -30.82 -46.21
CA ASN A 93 7.27 -30.31 -46.47
C ASN A 93 6.81 -29.34 -45.37
N LEU A 94 6.26 -28.20 -45.77
CA LEU A 94 5.84 -27.14 -44.85
C LEU A 94 4.79 -27.60 -43.83
N ALA A 95 3.92 -28.55 -44.18
CA ALA A 95 2.95 -29.12 -43.25
C ALA A 95 3.62 -29.92 -42.12
N LEU A 96 4.69 -30.67 -42.43
CA LEU A 96 5.47 -31.39 -41.42
C LEU A 96 6.25 -30.40 -40.54
N ALA A 97 6.81 -29.34 -41.12
CA ALA A 97 7.45 -28.27 -40.37
C ALA A 97 6.48 -27.60 -39.39
N ALA A 98 5.27 -27.25 -39.84
CA ALA A 98 4.22 -26.69 -39.00
C ALA A 98 3.81 -27.64 -37.86
N LEU A 99 3.72 -28.95 -38.15
CA LEU A 99 3.41 -29.96 -37.14
C LEU A 99 4.48 -30.05 -36.05
N ILE A 100 5.77 -30.00 -36.41
CA ILE A 100 6.88 -29.98 -35.45
C ILE A 100 6.80 -28.75 -34.54
N VAL A 101 6.57 -27.57 -35.12
CA VAL A 101 6.41 -26.32 -34.36
C VAL A 101 5.18 -26.37 -33.44
N ALA A 102 4.08 -26.97 -33.90
CA ALA A 102 2.88 -27.17 -33.09
C ALA A 102 3.14 -28.09 -31.89
N VAL A 103 3.86 -29.21 -32.07
CA VAL A 103 4.25 -30.11 -30.97
C VAL A 103 5.15 -29.38 -29.97
N LEU A 104 6.13 -28.61 -30.44
CA LEU A 104 6.99 -27.79 -29.58
C LEU A 104 6.16 -26.87 -28.67
N TRP A 105 5.21 -26.13 -29.25
CA TRP A 105 4.31 -25.27 -28.48
C TRP A 105 3.39 -26.04 -27.55
N GLY A 106 2.91 -27.22 -27.96
CA GLY A 106 2.11 -28.10 -27.12
C GLY A 106 2.85 -28.52 -25.85
N VAL A 107 4.14 -28.86 -25.97
CA VAL A 107 5.00 -29.19 -24.81
C VAL A 107 5.17 -27.97 -23.91
N ILE A 108 5.52 -26.81 -24.47
CA ILE A 108 5.69 -25.56 -23.71
C ILE A 108 4.39 -25.21 -22.97
N ALA A 109 3.24 -25.24 -23.67
CA ALA A 109 1.94 -24.96 -23.08
C ALA A 109 1.57 -25.95 -21.96
N GLY A 110 1.84 -27.25 -22.16
CA GLY A 110 1.63 -28.27 -21.14
C GLY A 110 2.44 -28.00 -19.87
N VAL A 111 3.73 -27.69 -20.01
CA VAL A 111 4.60 -27.34 -18.87
C VAL A 111 4.10 -26.08 -18.16
N LEU A 112 3.82 -25.01 -18.92
CA LEU A 112 3.31 -23.75 -18.35
C LEU A 112 1.99 -23.94 -17.62
N ALA A 113 1.07 -24.75 -18.16
CA ALA A 113 -0.20 -25.07 -17.51
C ALA A 113 0.01 -25.82 -16.18
N MET A 114 0.94 -26.78 -16.13
CA MET A 114 1.27 -27.50 -14.90
C MET A 114 1.87 -26.57 -13.84
N LEU A 115 2.82 -25.70 -14.22
CA LEU A 115 3.43 -24.74 -13.31
C LEU A 115 2.42 -23.70 -12.83
N GLY A 116 1.60 -23.17 -13.74
CA GLY A 116 0.54 -22.22 -13.44
C GLY A 116 -0.46 -22.79 -12.44
N LYS A 117 -0.91 -24.03 -12.66
CA LYS A 117 -1.81 -24.73 -11.73
C LYS A 117 -1.17 -24.89 -10.35
N LYS A 118 0.09 -25.34 -10.28
CA LYS A 118 0.83 -25.48 -9.01
C LYS A 118 0.94 -24.16 -8.25
N ASN A 119 1.21 -23.06 -8.95
CA ASN A 119 1.34 -21.74 -8.35
C ASN A 119 -0.01 -21.19 -7.86
N LEU A 120 -1.08 -21.39 -8.64
CA LEU A 120 -2.43 -20.99 -8.25
C LEU A 120 -2.89 -21.77 -7.02
N ASP A 121 -2.71 -23.10 -7.00
CA ASP A 121 -3.05 -23.95 -5.87
C ASP A 121 -2.31 -23.51 -4.60
N ARG A 122 -1.04 -23.13 -4.72
CA ARG A 122 -0.25 -22.62 -3.60
C ARG A 122 -0.77 -21.27 -3.10
N GLY A 123 -1.04 -20.34 -4.02
CA GLY A 123 -1.62 -19.04 -3.68
C GLY A 123 -2.97 -19.17 -2.99
N GLN A 124 -3.84 -20.04 -3.50
CA GLN A 124 -5.16 -20.30 -2.91
C GLN A 124 -5.05 -20.93 -1.52
N LYS A 125 -4.07 -21.81 -1.28
CA LYS A 125 -3.80 -22.37 0.05
C LYS A 125 -3.31 -21.28 1.02
N THR A 126 -2.40 -20.40 0.60
CA THR A 126 -1.94 -19.28 1.43
C THR A 126 -3.08 -18.33 1.80
N LEU A 127 -3.94 -18.00 0.84
CA LEU A 127 -5.11 -17.15 1.11
C LEU A 127 -6.12 -17.83 2.03
N GLN A 128 -6.37 -19.14 1.85
CA GLN A 128 -7.22 -19.89 2.77
C GLN A 128 -6.63 -19.96 4.17
N GLN A 129 -5.32 -20.15 4.33
CA GLN A 129 -4.66 -20.13 5.64
C GLN A 129 -4.78 -18.76 6.31
N ALA A 130 -4.59 -17.67 5.56
CA ALA A 130 -4.76 -16.30 6.07
C ALA A 130 -6.21 -16.00 6.50
N THR A 131 -7.20 -16.66 5.90
CA THR A 131 -8.63 -16.53 6.26
C THR A 131 -9.06 -17.51 7.36
N SER A 132 -8.39 -18.67 7.48
CA SER A 132 -8.76 -19.75 8.42
C SER A 132 -8.03 -19.67 9.76
N ASP A 133 -6.88 -18.99 9.81
CA ASP A 133 -6.15 -18.71 11.04
C ASP A 133 -6.60 -17.34 11.56
N PRO A 134 -7.52 -17.26 12.54
CA PRO A 134 -7.83 -15.98 13.16
C PRO A 134 -6.54 -15.47 13.78
N MET A 135 -6.05 -14.33 13.29
CA MET A 135 -4.84 -13.68 13.78
C MET A 135 -4.73 -13.88 15.31
N PRO A 136 -3.62 -14.39 15.84
CA PRO A 136 -3.50 -14.69 17.27
C PRO A 136 -3.79 -13.46 18.17
N GLN A 137 -3.66 -12.26 17.62
CA GLN A 137 -4.06 -11.01 18.28
C GLN A 137 -5.59 -10.87 18.46
N THR A 138 -6.40 -11.34 17.52
CA THR A 138 -7.87 -11.29 17.63
C THR A 138 -8.39 -12.28 18.68
N ARG A 139 -7.67 -13.37 18.96
CA ARG A 139 -8.01 -14.29 20.08
C ARG A 139 -7.72 -13.68 21.45
N GLN A 140 -6.70 -12.82 21.55
CA GLN A 140 -6.38 -12.13 22.80
C GLN A 140 -7.42 -11.05 23.13
N THR A 141 -7.90 -10.29 22.14
CA THR A 141 -8.92 -9.26 22.34
C THR A 141 -10.31 -9.82 22.68
N VAL A 142 -10.66 -11.02 22.18
CA VAL A 142 -11.94 -11.68 22.52
C VAL A 142 -11.88 -12.38 23.89
N THR A 143 -10.69 -12.75 24.38
CA THR A 143 -10.52 -13.32 25.72
C THR A 143 -10.50 -12.25 26.81
N GLU A 144 -10.25 -10.99 26.47
CA GLU A 144 -10.25 -9.84 27.40
C GLU A 144 -11.61 -9.15 27.58
N ILE A 145 -12.70 -9.63 26.96
CA ILE A 145 -14.03 -9.08 27.25
C ILE A 145 -14.41 -9.52 28.68
N PRO A 146 -14.43 -8.63 29.68
CA PRO A 146 -14.76 -9.01 31.04
C PRO A 146 -16.25 -9.36 31.09
N ASP A 147 -16.62 -10.35 31.91
CA ASP A 147 -18.01 -10.79 32.17
C ASP A 147 -18.94 -9.67 32.71
N THR A 148 -18.45 -8.44 32.85
CA THR A 148 -19.18 -7.25 33.29
C THR A 148 -20.10 -6.65 32.22
N VAL A 149 -20.07 -7.15 30.97
CA VAL A 149 -21.00 -6.73 29.90
C VAL A 149 -22.15 -7.72 29.71
N ASN A 150 -22.50 -8.48 30.76
CA ASN A 150 -23.72 -9.29 30.77
C ASN A 150 -24.84 -8.58 31.55
N PRO A 151 -25.68 -7.74 30.91
CA PRO A 151 -26.74 -6.97 31.57
C PRO A 151 -27.95 -7.82 32.01
N SER A 152 -27.84 -9.16 32.10
CA SER A 152 -28.97 -10.04 32.39
C SER A 152 -29.05 -10.58 33.84
N LYS A 153 -28.30 -9.99 34.78
CA LYS A 153 -28.30 -10.46 36.19
C LYS A 153 -28.48 -9.38 37.25
N GLU A 154 -29.22 -8.31 36.97
CA GLU A 154 -29.75 -7.46 38.04
C GLU A 154 -31.29 -7.34 37.97
N THR A 155 -31.90 -8.10 38.90
CA THR A 155 -33.13 -7.79 39.67
C THR A 155 -34.50 -7.87 38.97
N PRO A 156 -35.57 -8.20 39.72
CA PRO A 156 -35.77 -8.06 41.18
C PRO A 156 -35.64 -9.35 42.01
#